data_AF-A0A017HX09-F1
#
_entry.id   AF-A0A017HX09-F1
#
_cell.length_a   1.000
_cell.length_b   1.000
_cell.length_c   1.000
_cell.angle_alpha   90.00
_cell.angle_beta   90.00
_cell.angle_gamma   90.00
#
_symmetry.space_group_name_H-M   'P 1'
#
loop_
_entity.id
_entity.type
_entity.pdbx_description
1 polymer ?
#
loop_
_entity_poly.entity_id
_entity_poly.type
_entity_poly.pdbx_seq_one_letter_code
_entity_poly.pdbx_strand_id
1 'polypeptide(L)'
;MRRLILAAALVAAPLAGHAQDSSDDGNDLLREGANLFLRGLLEDVQPPLQELAGITVQHLAALQAFLDEMGPAFAEVVGQIDSVTYYEPPEILPNGDIVFRRRADAPPWQPAEATPDESEPAPSEPTLRAPAPSEPDDEAAPWTRPPPEAEPDNQLHIDPSRDMEL
;
A
#
# COMPACT_ATOMS: atom_id res chain seq x y z
N MET A 1 42.72 68.58 14.47
CA MET A 1 42.19 67.21 14.53
C MET A 1 41.45 66.92 15.85
N ARG A 2 40.48 67.77 16.25
CA ARG A 2 39.62 67.55 17.44
C ARG A 2 38.13 67.80 17.18
N ARG A 3 37.77 68.20 15.95
CA ARG A 3 36.38 68.48 15.54
C ARG A 3 35.74 67.36 14.70
N LEU A 4 36.51 66.32 14.36
CA LEU A 4 36.02 65.18 13.57
C LEU A 4 35.48 64.03 14.42
N ILE A 5 35.64 64.07 15.74
CA ILE A 5 35.13 63.03 16.65
C ILE A 5 33.66 63.30 17.05
N LEU A 6 33.19 64.55 16.93
CA LEU A 6 31.84 64.92 17.33
C LEU A 6 30.75 64.60 16.29
N ALA A 7 31.11 64.36 15.02
CA ALA A 7 30.14 63.99 13.98
C ALA A 7 29.83 62.49 13.93
N ALA A 8 30.72 61.63 14.45
CA ALA A 8 30.52 60.18 14.46
C ALA A 8 29.63 59.70 15.63
N ALA A 9 29.40 60.55 16.64
CA ALA A 9 28.56 60.21 17.79
C ALA A 9 27.04 60.42 17.54
N LEU A 10 26.65 61.08 16.44
CA LEU A 10 25.24 61.43 16.19
C LEU A 10 24.48 60.40 15.33
N VAL A 11 25.15 59.37 14.78
CA VAL A 11 24.51 58.32 13.97
C VAL A 11 24.30 57.01 14.76
N ALA A 12 24.87 56.89 15.95
CA ALA A 12 24.77 55.69 16.79
C ALA A 12 23.70 55.80 17.89
N ALA A 13 22.57 56.46 17.60
CA ALA A 13 21.35 56.35 18.42
C ALA A 13 20.33 55.44 17.72
N PRO A 14 20.49 54.11 17.74
CA PRO A 14 19.36 53.24 17.44
C PRO A 14 18.42 53.34 18.64
N LEU A 15 17.25 53.93 18.41
CA LEU A 15 15.94 53.35 18.76
C LEU A 15 15.78 52.63 20.11
N ALA A 16 16.50 52.98 21.17
CA ALA A 16 16.31 52.41 22.51
C ALA A 16 15.14 53.08 23.26
N GLY A 17 14.10 53.49 22.53
CA GLY A 17 12.96 54.28 23.01
C GLY A 17 11.58 53.69 22.74
N HIS A 18 11.46 52.51 22.13
CA HIS A 18 10.16 51.85 21.86
C HIS A 18 10.07 50.43 22.43
N ALA A 19 10.55 50.23 23.67
CA ALA A 19 10.56 48.91 24.32
C ALA A 19 9.66 48.79 25.57
N GLN A 20 8.79 49.78 25.86
CA GLN A 20 7.89 49.69 27.02
C GLN A 20 6.39 49.86 26.73
N ASP A 21 6.00 50.10 25.47
CA ASP A 21 4.58 50.11 25.02
C ASP A 21 4.31 49.05 23.92
N SER A 22 5.33 48.29 23.53
CA SER A 22 5.33 47.45 22.32
C SER A 22 4.93 45.99 22.54
N SER A 23 4.56 45.61 23.77
CA SER A 23 4.11 44.25 24.08
C SER A 23 2.69 43.97 23.60
N ASP A 24 1.76 44.92 23.78
CA ASP A 24 0.37 44.78 23.32
C ASP A 24 0.26 44.97 21.80
N ASP A 25 0.88 46.03 21.25
CA ASP A 25 0.90 46.27 19.80
C ASP A 25 1.59 45.13 19.02
N GLY A 26 2.68 44.58 19.56
CA GLY A 26 3.38 43.45 18.94
C GLY A 26 2.57 42.14 19.01
N ASN A 27 1.83 41.94 20.10
CA ASN A 27 0.94 40.78 20.26
C ASN A 27 -0.30 40.89 19.35
N ASP A 28 -0.84 42.10 19.15
CA ASP A 28 -1.94 42.35 18.21
C ASP A 28 -1.51 42.15 16.76
N LEU A 29 -0.31 42.61 16.36
CA LEU A 29 0.24 42.33 15.03
C LEU A 29 0.54 40.84 14.80
N LEU A 30 1.07 40.15 15.80
CA LEU A 30 1.30 38.70 15.74
C LEU A 30 -0.03 37.93 15.65
N ARG A 31 -1.04 38.35 16.42
CA ARG A 31 -2.39 37.79 16.38
C ARG A 31 -3.04 38.00 15.01
N GLU A 32 -2.88 39.19 14.43
CA GLU A 32 -3.38 39.49 13.09
C GLU A 32 -2.67 38.63 12.03
N GLY A 33 -1.33 38.50 12.12
CA GLY A 33 -0.56 37.61 11.25
C GLY A 33 -0.97 36.14 11.37
N ALA A 34 -1.22 35.66 12.59
CA ALA A 34 -1.72 34.31 12.84
C ALA A 34 -3.13 34.11 12.28
N ASN A 35 -4.01 35.11 12.39
CA ASN A 35 -5.36 35.07 11.83
C ASN A 35 -5.34 35.00 10.30
N LEU A 36 -4.51 35.83 9.65
CA LEU A 36 -4.32 35.79 8.20
C LEU A 36 -3.74 34.45 7.73
N PHE A 37 -2.79 33.89 8.46
CA PHE A 37 -2.24 32.56 8.18
C PHE A 37 -3.28 31.45 8.31
N LEU A 38 -4.03 31.43 9.42
CA LEU A 38 -5.09 30.45 9.64
C LEU A 38 -6.20 30.55 8.60
N ARG A 39 -6.53 31.77 8.15
CA ARG A 39 -7.52 31.97 7.08
C ARG A 39 -7.03 31.42 5.75
N GLY A 40 -5.77 31.68 5.38
CA GLY A 40 -5.17 31.11 4.17
C GLY A 40 -5.13 29.58 4.21
N LEU A 41 -4.77 29.00 5.36
CA LEU A 41 -4.82 27.55 5.56
C LEU A 41 -6.25 27.00 5.42
N LEU A 42 -7.24 27.71 5.94
CA LEU A 42 -8.65 27.30 5.85
C LEU A 42 -9.17 27.36 4.40
N GLU A 43 -8.80 28.39 3.66
CA GLU A 43 -9.10 28.55 2.22
C GLU A 43 -8.49 27.41 1.40
N ASP A 44 -7.27 26.95 1.73
CA ASP A 44 -6.60 25.82 1.05
C ASP A 44 -7.23 24.45 1.36
N VAL A 45 -7.74 24.24 2.59
CA VAL A 45 -8.39 22.96 2.96
C VAL A 45 -9.86 22.89 2.58
N GLN A 46 -10.49 24.01 2.23
CA GLN A 46 -11.91 24.06 1.89
C GLN A 46 -12.27 23.20 0.66
N PRO A 47 -11.51 23.19 -0.46
CA PRO A 47 -11.84 22.38 -1.62
C PRO A 47 -11.82 20.85 -1.35
N PRO A 48 -10.77 20.26 -0.73
CA PRO A 48 -10.80 18.85 -0.34
C PRO A 48 -11.93 18.49 0.62
N LEU A 49 -12.30 19.39 1.53
CA LEU A 49 -13.43 19.19 2.45
C LEU A 49 -14.78 19.21 1.71
N GLN A 50 -14.93 20.00 0.66
CA GLN A 50 -16.13 19.99 -0.18
C GLN A 50 -16.24 18.69 -1.00
N GLU A 51 -15.12 18.15 -1.48
CA GLU A 51 -15.08 16.84 -2.15
C GLU A 51 -15.53 15.72 -1.19
N LEU A 52 -15.02 15.73 0.05
CA LEU A 52 -15.47 14.82 1.11
C LEU A 52 -16.95 15.03 1.47
N ALA A 53 -17.43 16.28 1.53
CA ALA A 53 -18.84 16.59 1.77
C ALA A 53 -19.75 16.16 0.60
N GLY A 54 -19.18 15.97 -0.60
CA GLY A 54 -19.85 15.38 -1.75
C GLY A 54 -20.05 13.86 -1.64
N ILE A 55 -19.37 13.19 -0.70
CA ILE A 55 -19.65 11.79 -0.39
C ILE A 55 -20.99 11.72 0.34
N THR A 56 -21.97 11.13 -0.33
CA THR A 56 -23.31 10.96 0.22
C THR A 56 -23.32 9.93 1.36
N VAL A 57 -24.34 9.98 2.22
CA VAL A 57 -24.55 8.99 3.30
C VAL A 57 -24.59 7.57 2.75
N GLN A 58 -25.09 7.37 1.53
CA GLN A 58 -25.15 6.07 0.86
C GLN A 58 -23.76 5.55 0.48
N HIS A 59 -22.87 6.40 -0.03
CA HIS A 59 -21.50 6.00 -0.36
C HIS A 59 -20.69 5.67 0.90
N LEU A 60 -20.89 6.43 1.99
CA LEU A 60 -20.27 6.12 3.28
C LEU A 60 -20.72 4.75 3.81
N ALA A 61 -22.02 4.46 3.74
CA ALA A 61 -22.55 3.16 4.18
C ALA A 61 -22.01 2.00 3.33
N ALA A 62 -21.89 2.19 2.01
CA ALA A 62 -21.32 1.18 1.11
C ALA A 62 -19.83 0.95 1.37
N LEU A 63 -19.06 2.03 1.60
CA LEU A 63 -17.65 1.92 1.99
C LEU A 63 -17.50 1.18 3.33
N GLN A 64 -18.36 1.48 4.31
CA GLN A 64 -18.33 0.80 5.60
C GLN A 64 -18.64 -0.69 5.46
N ALA A 65 -19.67 -1.06 4.70
CA ALA A 65 -19.98 -2.46 4.42
C ALA A 65 -18.82 -3.18 3.71
N PHE A 66 -18.17 -2.52 2.74
CA PHE A 66 -16.97 -3.05 2.09
C PHE A 66 -15.81 -3.26 3.08
N LEU A 67 -15.55 -2.29 3.97
CA LEU A 67 -14.51 -2.44 4.99
C LEU A 67 -14.84 -3.56 5.99
N ASP A 68 -16.10 -3.74 6.34
CA ASP A 68 -16.51 -4.82 7.25
C ASP A 68 -16.40 -6.20 6.59
N GLU A 69 -16.75 -6.33 5.31
CA GLU A 69 -16.80 -7.62 4.60
C GLU A 69 -15.45 -8.01 3.97
N MET A 70 -14.74 -7.05 3.37
CA MET A 70 -13.48 -7.27 2.65
C MET A 70 -12.24 -6.77 3.43
N GLY A 71 -12.41 -5.97 4.48
CA GLY A 71 -11.32 -5.38 5.24
C GLY A 71 -10.36 -6.39 5.87
N PRO A 72 -10.83 -7.45 6.56
CA PRO A 72 -9.94 -8.45 7.16
C PRO A 72 -9.04 -9.14 6.13
N ALA A 73 -9.63 -9.60 5.02
CA ALA A 73 -8.88 -10.26 3.95
C ALA A 73 -7.89 -9.29 3.27
N PHE A 74 -8.29 -8.02 3.09
CA PHE A 74 -7.40 -6.99 2.57
C PHE A 74 -6.23 -6.70 3.51
N ALA A 75 -6.47 -6.66 4.83
CA ALA A 75 -5.43 -6.45 5.83
C ALA A 75 -4.41 -7.59 5.83
N GLU A 76 -4.85 -8.85 5.67
CA GLU A 76 -3.96 -10.00 5.53
C GLU A 76 -3.06 -9.90 4.29
N VAL A 77 -3.61 -9.48 3.15
CA VAL A 77 -2.83 -9.29 1.91
C VAL A 77 -1.83 -8.15 2.09
N VAL A 78 -2.25 -7.01 2.65
CA VAL A 78 -1.35 -5.87 2.91
C VAL A 78 -0.28 -6.22 3.94
N GLY A 79 -0.59 -7.04 4.94
CA GLY A 79 0.37 -7.52 5.94
C GLY A 79 1.48 -8.41 5.37
N GLN A 80 1.25 -9.05 4.22
CA GLN A 80 2.27 -9.82 3.51
C GLN A 80 3.21 -8.93 2.67
N ILE A 81 2.86 -7.66 2.49
CA ILE A 81 3.62 -6.70 1.69
C ILE A 81 4.57 -5.92 2.62
N ASP A 82 5.85 -5.87 2.26
CA ASP A 82 6.87 -5.11 2.99
C ASP A 82 6.63 -3.60 2.94
N SER A 83 6.40 -3.06 1.75
CA SER A 83 5.96 -1.67 1.56
C SER A 83 5.26 -1.49 0.23
N VAL A 84 4.09 -0.84 0.27
CA VAL A 84 3.28 -0.53 -0.93
C VAL A 84 4.07 0.27 -1.97
N THR A 85 5.04 1.09 -1.55
CA THR A 85 5.85 1.93 -2.46
C THR A 85 6.78 1.11 -3.36
N TYR A 86 7.09 -0.13 -2.97
CA TYR A 86 7.98 -1.02 -3.71
C TYR A 86 7.29 -1.77 -4.85
N TYR A 87 5.99 -1.59 -5.04
CA TYR A 87 5.21 -2.26 -6.08
C TYR A 87 4.66 -1.25 -7.08
N GLU A 88 4.44 -1.73 -8.30
CA GLU A 88 3.74 -1.01 -9.36
C GLU A 88 2.22 -1.06 -9.13
N PRO A 89 1.46 -0.18 -9.81
CA PRO A 89 0.01 -0.28 -9.82
C PRO A 89 -0.46 -1.68 -10.27
N PRO A 90 -1.60 -2.17 -9.75
CA PRO A 90 -2.13 -3.48 -10.08
C PRO A 90 -2.41 -3.64 -11.58
N GLU A 91 -1.96 -4.75 -12.16
CA GLU A 91 -2.23 -5.14 -13.55
C GLU A 91 -3.32 -6.23 -13.58
N ILE A 92 -4.35 -6.02 -14.40
CA ILE A 92 -5.41 -7.02 -14.64
C ILE A 92 -5.00 -7.88 -15.83
N LEU A 93 -4.79 -9.18 -15.59
CA LEU A 93 -4.43 -10.13 -16.63
C LEU A 93 -5.65 -10.56 -17.47
N PRO A 94 -5.45 -11.14 -18.67
CA PRO A 94 -6.56 -11.59 -19.53
C PRO A 94 -7.49 -12.63 -18.91
N ASN A 95 -7.01 -13.37 -17.89
CA ASN A 95 -7.79 -14.33 -17.13
C ASN A 95 -8.59 -13.71 -15.97
N GLY A 96 -8.39 -12.42 -15.67
CA GLY A 96 -9.06 -11.71 -14.58
C GLY A 96 -8.27 -11.67 -13.26
N ASP A 97 -7.08 -12.28 -13.21
CA ASP A 97 -6.21 -12.19 -12.05
C ASP A 97 -5.60 -10.79 -11.92
N ILE A 98 -5.36 -10.36 -10.68
CA ILE A 98 -4.69 -9.09 -10.37
C ILE A 98 -3.27 -9.40 -9.90
N VAL A 99 -2.27 -8.77 -10.54
CA VAL A 99 -0.86 -8.93 -10.18
C VAL A 99 -0.27 -7.61 -9.69
N PHE A 100 0.39 -7.66 -8.52
CA PHE A 100 1.22 -6.57 -8.00
C PHE A 100 2.69 -6.86 -8.31
N ARG A 101 3.25 -6.18 -9.31
CA ARG A 101 4.65 -6.37 -9.71
C ARG A 101 5.57 -5.53 -8.82
N ARG A 102 6.65 -6.13 -8.35
CA ARG A 102 7.67 -5.41 -7.57
C ARG A 102 8.53 -4.55 -8.50
N ARG A 103 8.79 -3.31 -8.11
CA ARG A 103 9.62 -2.39 -8.88
C ARG A 103 11.07 -2.85 -8.91
N ALA A 104 11.76 -2.59 -10.02
CA ALA A 104 13.15 -2.98 -10.22
C ALA A 104 14.14 -2.23 -9.30
N ASP A 105 13.76 -1.04 -8.83
CA ASP A 105 14.56 -0.19 -7.93
C ASP A 105 14.28 -0.46 -6.44
N ALA A 106 13.37 -1.38 -6.11
CA ALA A 106 13.08 -1.73 -4.73
C ALA A 106 14.26 -2.47 -4.08
N PRO A 107 14.54 -2.25 -2.77
CA PRO A 107 15.48 -3.06 -2.00
C PRO A 107 15.15 -4.55 -2.10
N PRO A 108 16.03 -5.51 -1.81
CA PRO A 108 15.67 -6.94 -1.81
C PRO A 108 14.45 -7.22 -0.93
N TRP A 109 13.56 -8.11 -1.38
CA TRP A 109 12.38 -8.49 -0.61
C TRP A 109 12.81 -9.18 0.68
N GLN A 110 12.22 -8.74 1.78
CA GLN A 110 12.38 -9.35 3.08
C GLN A 110 11.00 -9.85 3.49
N PRO A 111 10.85 -11.14 3.84
CA PRO A 111 9.62 -11.61 4.44
C PRO A 111 9.33 -10.76 5.67
N ALA A 112 8.08 -10.33 5.84
CA ALA A 112 7.65 -9.80 7.12
C ALA A 112 7.96 -10.89 8.17
N GLU A 113 8.84 -10.57 9.13
CA GLU A 113 9.01 -11.44 10.29
C GLU A 113 7.62 -11.56 10.91
N ALA A 114 7.07 -12.78 10.94
CA ALA A 114 5.91 -13.07 11.73
C ALA A 114 6.30 -12.81 13.18
N THR A 115 6.08 -11.58 13.66
CA THR A 115 6.03 -11.35 15.10
C THR A 115 4.95 -12.28 15.60
N PRO A 116 5.29 -13.31 16.41
CA PRO A 116 4.25 -14.11 17.03
C PRO A 116 3.42 -13.13 17.85
N ASP A 117 2.17 -12.93 17.45
CA ASP A 117 1.20 -12.29 18.33
C ASP A 117 1.11 -13.21 19.56
N GLU A 118 1.60 -12.75 20.70
CA GLU A 118 1.59 -13.50 21.96
C GLU A 118 0.16 -13.69 22.50
N SER A 119 -0.87 -13.30 21.74
CA SER A 119 -2.28 -13.42 22.08
C SER A 119 -3.02 -14.53 21.32
N GLU A 120 -2.41 -15.12 20.28
CA GLU A 120 -3.00 -16.27 19.59
C GLU A 120 -2.24 -17.53 20.02
N PRO A 121 -2.87 -18.54 20.65
CA PRO A 121 -2.20 -19.82 20.82
C PRO A 121 -1.86 -20.28 19.41
N ALA A 122 -0.55 -20.45 19.14
CA ALA A 122 -0.03 -20.94 17.88
C ALA A 122 -1.01 -22.00 17.34
N PRO A 123 -1.44 -21.93 16.06
CA PRO A 123 -2.21 -23.02 15.48
C PRO A 123 -1.37 -24.24 15.80
N SER A 124 -1.91 -25.10 16.67
CA SER A 124 -1.19 -26.28 17.12
C SER A 124 -0.84 -26.94 15.83
N GLU A 125 0.46 -26.94 15.46
CA GLU A 125 0.90 -27.64 14.26
C GLU A 125 0.16 -28.96 14.36
N PRO A 126 -0.72 -29.32 13.40
CA PRO A 126 -1.18 -30.67 13.37
C PRO A 126 0.14 -31.41 13.26
N THR A 127 0.56 -32.03 14.36
CA THR A 127 1.74 -32.86 14.37
C THR A 127 1.39 -33.85 13.29
N LEU A 128 1.95 -33.61 12.10
CA LEU A 128 2.03 -34.56 11.02
C LEU A 128 2.98 -35.60 11.61
N ARG A 129 2.44 -36.38 12.55
CA ARG A 129 2.86 -37.72 12.76
C ARG A 129 2.59 -38.31 11.41
N ALA A 130 3.66 -38.38 10.60
CA ALA A 130 3.66 -39.13 9.38
C ALA A 130 2.91 -40.43 9.73
N PRO A 131 1.76 -40.71 9.10
CA PRO A 131 1.17 -42.02 9.27
C PRO A 131 2.30 -43.00 8.94
N ALA A 132 2.53 -43.97 9.84
CA ALA A 132 3.41 -45.09 9.52
C ALA A 132 3.03 -45.56 8.11
N PRO A 133 3.98 -45.88 7.22
CA PRO A 133 3.66 -46.16 5.83
C PRO A 133 2.58 -47.24 5.77
N SER A 134 1.34 -46.81 5.54
CA SER A 134 0.22 -47.68 5.24
C SER A 134 0.56 -48.26 3.87
N GLU A 135 0.48 -49.58 3.76
CA GLU A 135 0.55 -50.27 2.49
C GLU A 135 -0.42 -49.64 1.48
N PRO A 136 -0.12 -49.71 0.16
CA PRO A 136 -0.79 -48.88 -0.83
C PRO A 136 -2.27 -49.30 -0.95
N ASP A 137 -3.16 -48.48 -0.40
CA ASP A 137 -4.58 -48.54 -0.73
C ASP A 137 -4.77 -47.93 -2.12
N ASP A 138 -5.23 -48.79 -3.05
CA ASP A 138 -5.46 -48.62 -4.48
C ASP A 138 -6.58 -47.60 -4.83
N GLU A 139 -6.70 -46.48 -4.10
CA GLU A 139 -7.68 -45.43 -4.40
C GLU A 139 -7.00 -44.15 -4.87
N ALA A 140 -7.01 -43.97 -6.19
CA ALA A 140 -6.61 -42.75 -6.87
C ALA A 140 -7.32 -41.51 -6.29
N ALA A 141 -6.54 -40.56 -5.78
CA ALA A 141 -7.05 -39.27 -5.33
C ALA A 141 -7.79 -38.54 -6.47
N PRO A 142 -8.94 -37.90 -6.22
CA PRO A 142 -9.80 -37.32 -7.26
C PRO A 142 -9.21 -36.12 -8.03
N TRP A 143 -7.97 -35.70 -7.73
CA TRP A 143 -7.28 -34.59 -8.38
C TRP A 143 -5.93 -34.96 -9.00
N THR A 144 -5.54 -36.25 -9.03
CA THR A 144 -4.45 -36.65 -9.93
C THR A 144 -4.96 -36.53 -11.36
N ARG A 145 -4.31 -35.70 -12.19
CA ARG A 145 -4.44 -35.86 -13.64
C ARG A 145 -4.16 -37.34 -13.94
N PRO A 146 -5.02 -38.04 -14.70
CA PRO A 146 -4.63 -39.35 -15.17
C PRO A 146 -3.26 -39.22 -15.87
N PRO A 147 -2.36 -40.21 -15.72
CA PRO A 147 -1.14 -40.23 -16.52
C PRO A 147 -1.55 -40.05 -17.99
N PRO A 148 -0.77 -39.33 -18.82
CA PRO A 148 -1.14 -39.14 -20.22
C PRO A 148 -1.37 -40.54 -20.80
N GLU A 149 -2.62 -40.85 -21.15
CA GLU A 149 -2.94 -42.04 -21.91
C GLU A 149 -2.02 -41.98 -23.12
N ALA A 150 -1.19 -43.02 -23.30
CA ALA A 150 -0.40 -43.14 -24.50
C ALA A 150 -1.38 -42.99 -25.66
N GLU A 151 -1.23 -41.92 -26.45
CA GLU A 151 -2.04 -41.69 -27.63
C GLU A 151 -2.07 -43.02 -28.38
N PRO A 152 -3.26 -43.57 -28.74
CA PRO A 152 -3.27 -44.72 -29.61
C PRO A 152 -2.51 -44.28 -30.85
N ASP A 153 -1.40 -44.98 -31.07
CA ASP A 153 -0.45 -44.80 -32.16
C ASP A 153 -1.26 -44.87 -33.45
N ASN A 154 -1.82 -43.73 -33.88
CA ASN A 154 -2.57 -43.59 -35.11
C ASN A 154 -1.56 -43.47 -36.25
N GLN A 155 -0.64 -44.44 -36.28
CA GLN A 155 0.00 -44.88 -37.48
C GLN A 155 -1.11 -45.51 -38.32
N LEU A 156 -1.76 -44.64 -39.07
CA LEU A 156 -2.46 -44.99 -40.29
C LEU A 156 -1.45 -45.78 -41.14
N HIS A 157 -1.42 -47.10 -40.96
CA HIS A 157 -0.71 -48.02 -41.82
C HIS A 157 -1.50 -48.01 -43.13
N ILE A 158 -1.20 -47.01 -43.97
CA ILE A 158 -1.58 -47.04 -45.37
C ILE A 158 -0.74 -48.18 -45.95
N ASP A 159 -1.36 -49.35 -46.05
CA ASP A 159 -0.85 -50.45 -46.86
C ASP A 159 -0.89 -49.98 -48.33
N PRO A 160 0.27 -49.72 -48.97
CA PRO A 160 0.30 -49.23 -50.34
C PRO A 160 -0.09 -50.32 -51.36
N SER A 161 -0.53 -51.50 -50.92
CA SER A 161 -0.81 -52.64 -51.78
C SER A 161 -2.30 -52.92 -52.00
N ARG A 162 -3.22 -52.11 -51.44
CA ARG A 162 -4.67 -52.42 -51.50
C ARG A 162 -5.49 -51.63 -52.52
N ASP A 163 -4.87 -50.73 -53.30
CA ASP A 163 -5.55 -49.98 -54.38
C ASP A 163 -5.11 -50.41 -55.80
N MET A 164 -4.72 -51.67 -55.96
CA MET A 164 -4.62 -52.30 -57.28
C MET A 164 -5.18 -53.72 -57.22
N GLU A 165 -6.50 -53.85 -57.18
CA GLU A 165 -7.20 -54.93 -57.89
C GLU A 165 -8.72 -54.68 -57.90
N LEU A 166 -9.19 -54.29 -59.10
CA LEU A 166 -10.52 -54.47 -59.70
C LEU A 166 -11.72 -53.66 -59.15
#